data_AF-A0A3C0USJ5-F1
#
_entry.id   AF-A0A3C0USJ5-F1
#
_cell.length_a   1.000
_cell.length_b   1.000
_cell.length_c   1.000
_cell.angle_alpha   90.00
_cell.angle_beta   90.00
_cell.angle_gamma   90.00
#
_symmetry.space_group_name_H-M   'P 1'
#
loop_
_entity.id
_entity.type
_entity.pdbx_description
1 polymer ?
#
loop_
_entity_poly.entity_id
_entity_poly.type
_entity_poly.pdbx_seq_one_letter_code
_entity_poly.pdbx_strand_id
1 'polypeptide(L)' 'RGPDVFPFTGRKDSAEGTLSVFDALRSFSIRSLVATKLTESNKVLLNTIVRDHDSNFLSTDYIF' A
#
# COMPACT_ATOMS: atom_id res chain seq x y z
N ARG A 1 -8.31 24.64 -4.80
CA ARG A 1 -8.06 24.12 -3.44
C ARG A 1 -8.71 22.74 -3.33
N GLY A 2 -8.23 21.80 -4.14
CA GLY A 2 -8.74 20.43 -4.14
C GLY A 2 -8.02 19.62 -3.06
N PRO A 3 -8.67 18.56 -2.54
CA PRO A 3 -8.12 17.70 -1.48
C PRO A 3 -6.81 16.98 -1.85
N ASP A 4 -6.37 17.04 -3.10
CA ASP A 4 -5.13 16.40 -3.57
C ASP A 4 -3.84 17.15 -3.24
N VAL A 5 -3.89 18.47 -3.03
CA VAL A 5 -2.66 19.29 -2.96
C VAL A 5 -2.35 19.76 -1.54
N PHE A 6 -3.37 19.94 -0.71
CA PHE A 6 -3.17 20.45 0.64
C PHE A 6 -3.80 19.55 1.70
N PRO A 7 -3.04 19.17 2.73
CA PRO A 7 -3.54 18.37 3.81
C PRO A 7 -4.73 19.03 4.53
N PHE A 8 -5.88 18.34 4.61
CA PHE A 8 -6.98 18.72 5.50
C PHE A 8 -6.72 18.14 6.89
N THR A 9 -6.66 19.00 7.91
CA THR A 9 -6.36 18.61 9.29
C THR A 9 -7.51 18.99 10.21
N GLY A 10 -8.04 18.05 10.99
CA GLY A 10 -8.86 18.33 12.16
C GLY A 10 -8.03 18.34 13.45
N ARG A 11 -8.44 19.10 14.46
CA ARG A 11 -7.89 19.03 15.84
C ARG A 11 -9.04 19.00 16.85
N LYS A 12 -8.82 18.35 18.01
CA LYS A 12 -9.79 18.17 19.11
C LYS A 12 -11.01 17.35 18.67
N ASP A 13 -12.23 17.77 18.98
CA ASP A 13 -13.48 17.01 18.74
C ASP A 13 -13.83 16.84 17.25
N SER A 14 -12.98 17.33 16.34
CA SER A 14 -13.22 17.36 14.88
C SER A 14 -12.49 16.25 14.10
N ALA A 15 -12.12 15.16 14.77
CA ALA A 15 -11.26 14.07 14.29
C ALA A 15 -9.80 14.52 14.06
N GLU A 16 -8.88 14.03 14.90
CA GLU A 16 -7.45 14.24 14.73
C GLU A 16 -6.93 13.48 13.51
N GLY A 17 -6.25 14.20 12.61
CA GLY A 17 -5.59 13.58 11.48
C GLY A 17 -5.48 14.53 10.31
N THR A 18 -4.28 14.60 9.74
CA THR A 18 -4.04 15.15 8.43
C THR A 18 -4.21 14.02 7.43
N LEU A 19 -5.35 13.91 6.73
CA LEU A 19 -5.53 12.88 5.71
C LEU A 19 -5.13 13.44 4.36
N SER A 20 -3.82 13.41 4.08
CA SER A 20 -3.39 13.39 2.68
C SER A 20 -3.92 12.11 2.02
N VAL A 21 -4.11 12.09 0.70
CA VAL A 21 -4.49 10.86 -0.03
C VAL A 21 -3.53 9.72 0.30
N PHE A 22 -2.24 10.04 0.46
CA PHE A 22 -1.20 9.10 0.87
C PHE A 22 -1.45 8.51 2.27
N ASP A 23 -1.69 9.37 3.27
CA ASP A 23 -1.95 8.92 4.64
C ASP A 23 -3.27 8.12 4.73
N ALA A 24 -4.27 8.50 3.93
CA ALA A 24 -5.53 7.78 3.83
C ALA A 24 -5.33 6.38 3.23
N LEU A 25 -4.66 6.26 2.09
CA LEU A 25 -4.37 4.96 1.46
C LEU A 25 -3.58 4.05 2.42
N ARG A 26 -2.61 4.60 3.15
CA ARG A 26 -1.85 3.84 4.14
C ARG A 26 -2.68 3.43 5.36
N SER A 27 -3.57 4.29 5.83
CA SER A 27 -4.43 4.03 6.99
C SER A 27 -5.56 3.04 6.69
N PHE A 28 -6.01 2.95 5.43
CA PHE A 28 -7.08 2.05 4.99
C PHE A 28 -6.58 0.78 4.28
N SER A 29 -5.27 0.56 4.22
CA SER A 29 -4.67 -0.67 3.67
C SER A 29 -4.31 -1.67 4.76
N ILE A 30 -4.48 -2.97 4.47
CA ILE A 30 -3.95 -4.05 5.32
C ILE A 30 -2.50 -4.30 4.92
N ARG A 31 -1.58 -4.20 5.89
CA ARG A 31 -0.17 -4.57 5.64
C ARG A 31 -0.04 -6.09 5.62
N SER A 32 0.36 -6.63 4.49
CA SER A 32 0.61 -8.06 4.31
C SER A 32 2.08 -8.33 4.05
N LEU A 33 2.63 -9.36 4.69
CA LEU A 33 4.00 -9.85 4.47
C LEU A 33 3.91 -11.30 4.03
N VAL A 34 4.63 -11.64 2.96
CA VAL A 34 4.74 -13.01 2.47
C VAL A 34 6.21 -13.42 2.50
N ALA A 35 6.46 -14.59 3.09
CA ALA A 35 7.79 -15.17 3.21
C ALA A 35 7.80 -16.56 2.57
N THR A 36 8.83 -16.84 1.78
CA THR A 36 9.06 -18.14 1.15
C THR A 36 10.46 -18.62 1.46
N LYS A 37 10.69 -19.94 1.43
CA LYS A 37 12.03 -20.50 1.52
C LYS A 37 12.91 -19.90 0.41
N LEU A 38 14.15 -19.52 0.74
CA LEU A 38 15.12 -19.00 -0.22
C LEU A 38 15.61 -20.14 -1.12
N THR A 39 14.95 -20.30 -2.26
CA THR A 39 15.37 -21.17 -3.36
C THR A 39 15.20 -20.41 -4.67
N GLU A 40 16.01 -20.74 -5.67
CA GLU A 40 15.90 -20.10 -7.00
C GLU A 40 14.52 -20.31 -7.62
N SER A 41 13.92 -21.50 -7.44
CA SER A 41 12.57 -21.80 -7.91
C SER A 41 11.51 -20.85 -7.32
N ASN A 42 11.55 -20.61 -6.01
CA ASN A 42 10.58 -19.75 -5.34
C ASN A 42 10.78 -18.28 -5.72
N LYS A 43 12.04 -17.86 -5.92
CA LYS A 43 12.37 -16.52 -6.38
C LYS A 43 11.82 -16.25 -7.78
N VAL A 44 11.99 -17.21 -8.71
CA VAL A 44 11.43 -17.12 -10.05
C VAL A 44 9.90 -17.08 -10.00
N LEU A 45 9.28 -17.95 -9.20
CA LEU A 45 7.82 -17.99 -9.04
C LEU A 45 7.26 -16.65 -8.53
N LEU A 46 7.82 -16.11 -7.44
CA LEU A 46 7.36 -14.83 -6.89
C LEU A 46 7.55 -13.68 -7.87
N ASN A 47 8.69 -13.62 -8.56
CA ASN A 47 8.95 -12.57 -9.54
C ASN A 47 7.98 -12.63 -10.73
N THR A 48 7.61 -13.83 -11.19
CA THR A 48 6.61 -14.01 -12.25
C THR A 48 5.24 -13.55 -11.77
N ILE A 49 4.79 -13.97 -10.58
CA ILE A 49 3.50 -13.56 -10.01
C ILE A 49 3.39 -12.03 -9.90
N VAL A 50 4.45 -11.37 -9.42
CA VAL A 50 4.48 -9.91 -9.27
C VAL A 50 4.53 -9.21 -10.63
N ARG A 51 5.34 -9.68 -11.57
CA ARG A 51 5.49 -9.08 -12.90
C ARG A 51 4.22 -9.21 -13.75
N ASP A 52 3.59 -10.38 -13.72
CA ASP A 52 2.46 -10.71 -14.60
C ASP A 52 1.12 -10.34 -13.94
N HIS A 53 1.16 -9.76 -12.72
CA HIS A 53 -0.01 -9.40 -11.91
C HIS A 53 -1.00 -10.56 -11.69
N ASP A 54 -0.47 -11.78 -11.58
CA ASP A 54 -1.26 -13.01 -11.44
C ASP A 54 -1.87 -13.20 -10.03
N SER A 55 -1.62 -12.28 -9.11
CA SER A 55 -2.14 -12.36 -7.73
C SER A 55 -2.96 -11.14 -7.36
N ASN A 56 -4.16 -11.41 -6.84
CA ASN A 56 -4.99 -10.40 -6.17
C ASN A 56 -4.45 -9.99 -4.79
N PHE A 57 -3.37 -10.62 -4.31
CA PHE A 57 -2.83 -10.44 -2.96
C PHE A 57 -1.35 -10.00 -2.95
N LEU A 58 -0.55 -10.52 -3.88
CA LEU A 58 0.87 -10.17 -4.04
C LEU A 58 1.02 -9.13 -5.15
N SER A 59 1.13 -7.85 -4.78
CA SER A 59 1.49 -6.78 -5.68
C SER A 59 2.57 -5.89 -5.06
N THR A 60 3.46 -5.36 -5.90
CA THR A 60 4.44 -4.32 -5.54
C THR A 60 3.99 -2.93 -5.99
N ASP A 61 2.73 -2.78 -6.40
CA ASP A 61 2.15 -1.49 -6.75
C ASP A 61 1.86 -0.70 -5.47
N TYR A 62 2.93 -0.18 -4.86
CA TYR A 62 2.80 0.84 -3.84
C TYR A 62 2.46 2.15 -4.57
N ILE A 63 1.26 2.68 -4.32
CA ILE A 63 0.82 3.97 -4.82
C ILE A 63 1.77 5.03 -4.22
N PHE A 64 2.51 5.75 -5.09
CA PHE A 64 3.40 6.86 -4.70
C PHE A 64 2.61 8.13 -4.38
#